data_AF-A0A382Y5J0-F1
#
_entry.id   AF-A0A382Y5J0-F1
#
_cell.length_a   1.000
_cell.length_b   1.000
_cell.length_c   1.000
_cell.angle_alpha   90.00
_cell.angle_beta   90.00
_cell.angle_gamma   90.00
#
_symmetry.space_group_name_H-M   'P 1'
#
loop_
_entity.id
_entity.type
_entity.pdbx_description
1 polymer ?
#
loop_
_entity_poly.entity_id
_entity_poly.type
_entity_poly.pdbx_seq_one_letter_code
_entity_poly.pdbx_strand_id
1 'polypeptide(L)'
;MAEDRLSITVTGSGGAGVVTVGNMLLGAAALTGWYARMVRSSGPQIRGGEVASMVCLSAQPIQSESAHCDLLLALDWKNIDRFSDEMLLTRHSMVVSDPAQGQVPDSIRRSSARCVEVPFKKLATTVSGGRTNMVALGVAAQLAGIPHQ
;
A
#
# COMPACT_ATOMS: atom_id res chain seq x y z
N MET A 1 17.49 -15.79 -6.12
CA MET A 1 16.47 -15.57 -7.15
C MET A 1 15.65 -14.40 -6.66
N ALA A 2 15.76 -13.24 -7.31
CA ALA A 2 14.84 -12.14 -7.02
C ALA A 2 13.45 -12.67 -7.39
N GLU A 3 12.51 -12.60 -6.47
CA GLU A 3 11.18 -13.13 -6.72
C GLU A 3 10.53 -12.20 -7.77
N ASP A 4 10.04 -12.75 -8.89
CA ASP A 4 9.29 -12.01 -9.92
C ASP A 4 7.87 -11.65 -9.41
N ARG A 5 7.81 -11.04 -8.22
CA ARG A 5 6.59 -10.61 -7.56
C ARG A 5 6.81 -9.26 -6.88
N LEU A 6 5.73 -8.54 -6.72
CA LEU A 6 5.70 -7.25 -6.04
C LEU A 6 4.75 -7.32 -4.85
N SER A 7 5.26 -7.04 -3.66
CA SER A 7 4.50 -6.95 -2.41
C SER A 7 4.20 -5.50 -2.06
N ILE A 8 2.93 -5.14 -2.15
CA ILE A 8 2.40 -3.80 -1.85
C ILE A 8 1.60 -3.87 -0.56
N THR A 9 1.98 -3.10 0.46
CA THR A 9 1.18 -2.94 1.67
C THR A 9 0.52 -1.57 1.68
N VAL A 10 -0.80 -1.53 1.78
CA VAL A 10 -1.57 -0.30 1.98
C VAL A 10 -1.98 -0.21 3.44
N THR A 11 -1.71 0.91 4.10
CA THR A 11 -2.07 1.12 5.51
C THR A 11 -2.87 2.41 5.71
N GLY A 12 -3.67 2.44 6.77
CA GLY A 12 -4.36 3.64 7.21
C GLY A 12 -5.51 3.35 8.16
N SER A 13 -6.24 4.39 8.51
CA SER A 13 -7.40 4.32 9.39
C SER A 13 -8.61 3.66 8.71
N GLY A 14 -9.48 3.04 9.50
CA GLY A 14 -10.76 2.52 9.04
C GLY A 14 -11.60 3.62 8.38
N GLY A 15 -11.98 3.40 7.12
CA GLY A 15 -12.66 4.39 6.28
C GLY A 15 -11.73 5.17 5.34
N ALA A 16 -10.40 5.07 5.49
CA ALA A 16 -9.44 5.72 4.59
C ALA A 16 -9.42 5.10 3.18
N GLY A 17 -10.03 3.93 2.98
CA GLY A 17 -10.11 3.25 1.69
C GLY A 17 -8.97 2.25 1.43
N VAL A 18 -8.23 1.83 2.46
CA VAL A 18 -7.15 0.83 2.40
C VAL A 18 -7.57 -0.44 1.64
N VAL A 19 -8.69 -1.03 2.08
CA VAL A 19 -9.26 -2.25 1.49
C VAL A 19 -9.68 -2.02 0.03
N THR A 20 -10.23 -0.85 -0.27
CA THR A 20 -10.66 -0.50 -1.62
C THR A 20 -9.47 -0.51 -2.57
N VAL A 21 -8.34 0.09 -2.18
CA VAL A 21 -7.10 0.07 -2.96
C VAL A 21 -6.63 -1.37 -3.16
N GLY A 22 -6.60 -2.18 -2.11
CA GLY A 22 -6.19 -3.59 -2.19
C GLY A 22 -7.04 -4.39 -3.19
N ASN A 23 -8.37 -4.31 -3.08
CA ASN A 23 -9.29 -4.98 -3.99
C ASN A 23 -9.15 -4.50 -5.44
N MET A 24 -8.92 -3.19 -5.66
CA MET A 24 -8.74 -2.65 -7.01
C MET A 24 -7.42 -3.12 -7.63
N LEU A 25 -6.35 -3.26 -6.84
CA LEU A 25 -5.09 -3.87 -7.31
C LEU A 25 -5.27 -5.34 -7.71
N LEU A 26 -6.05 -6.12 -6.94
CA LEU A 26 -6.41 -7.49 -7.31
C LEU A 26 -7.14 -7.53 -8.66
N GLY A 27 -8.15 -6.66 -8.83
CA GLY A 27 -8.90 -6.56 -10.08
C GLY A 27 -8.03 -6.15 -11.26
N ALA A 28 -7.16 -5.17 -11.07
CA ALA A 28 -6.24 -4.71 -12.11
C ALA A 28 -5.22 -5.80 -12.52
N ALA A 29 -4.71 -6.59 -11.57
CA ALA A 29 -3.90 -7.76 -11.89
C ALA A 29 -4.67 -8.83 -12.67
N ALA A 30 -5.91 -9.11 -12.29
CA ALA A 30 -6.74 -10.06 -13.03
C ALA A 30 -6.96 -9.62 -14.50
N LEU A 31 -7.14 -8.32 -14.74
CA LEU A 31 -7.30 -7.76 -16.09
C LEU A 31 -6.02 -7.83 -16.95
N THR A 32 -4.86 -8.02 -16.33
CA THR A 32 -3.56 -8.10 -17.01
C THR A 32 -3.05 -9.54 -17.15
N GLY A 33 -3.84 -10.53 -16.71
CA GLY A 33 -3.45 -11.94 -16.69
C GLY A 33 -2.45 -12.28 -15.59
N TRP A 34 -2.27 -11.40 -14.60
CA TRP A 34 -1.37 -11.61 -13.47
C TRP A 34 -2.08 -12.36 -12.33
N TYR A 35 -1.27 -13.05 -11.52
CA TYR A 35 -1.69 -13.63 -10.26
C TYR A 35 -1.64 -12.56 -9.17
N ALA A 36 -2.67 -12.55 -8.33
CA ALA A 36 -2.72 -11.65 -7.20
C ALA A 36 -3.29 -12.33 -5.96
N ARG A 37 -2.73 -12.00 -4.79
CA ARG A 37 -3.26 -12.41 -3.49
C ARG A 37 -3.29 -11.21 -2.56
N MET A 38 -4.32 -11.11 -1.73
CA MET A 38 -4.39 -10.10 -0.67
C MET A 38 -4.60 -10.77 0.68
N VAL A 39 -3.82 -10.34 1.67
CA VAL A 39 -4.09 -10.55 3.09
C VAL A 39 -4.59 -9.23 3.67
N ARG A 40 -5.65 -9.29 4.46
CA ARG A 40 -6.17 -8.13 5.18
C ARG A 40 -5.91 -8.32 6.66
N SER A 41 -5.34 -7.31 7.28
CA SER A 41 -5.18 -7.23 8.73
C SER A 41 -5.92 -5.99 9.24
N SER A 42 -6.61 -6.11 10.36
CA SER A 42 -7.33 -4.99 10.97
C SER A 42 -7.39 -5.14 12.47
N GLY A 43 -7.32 -4.01 13.16
CA GLY A 43 -7.48 -3.96 14.60
C GLY A 43 -8.82 -4.49 15.10
N PRO A 44 -8.91 -4.80 16.41
CA PRO A 44 -10.16 -5.26 17.04
C PRO A 44 -11.28 -4.21 17.06
N GLN A 45 -11.02 -2.98 16.60
CA GLN A 45 -11.95 -1.87 16.69
C GLN A 45 -12.74 -1.66 15.39
N ILE A 46 -14.07 -1.69 15.50
CA ILE A 46 -15.00 -1.63 14.35
C ILE A 46 -14.94 -0.30 13.59
N ARG A 47 -14.63 0.83 14.25
CA ARG A 47 -14.56 2.17 13.62
C ARG A 47 -13.28 2.90 13.96
N GLY A 48 -12.61 3.45 12.95
CA GLY A 48 -11.40 4.26 13.10
C GLY A 48 -10.18 3.51 13.64
N GLY A 49 -10.26 2.18 13.73
CA GLY A 49 -9.11 1.31 13.98
C GLY A 49 -8.21 1.23 12.75
N GLU A 50 -7.04 0.65 12.92
CA GLU A 50 -6.08 0.46 11.83
C GLU A 50 -6.48 -0.67 10.90
N VAL A 51 -6.18 -0.45 9.63
CA VAL A 51 -6.42 -1.41 8.55
C VAL A 51 -5.18 -1.48 7.69
N ALA A 52 -4.78 -2.70 7.34
CA ALA A 52 -3.76 -3.00 6.36
C ALA A 52 -4.32 -3.92 5.26
N SER A 53 -3.84 -3.73 4.03
CA SER A 53 -4.07 -4.64 2.92
C SER A 53 -2.73 -4.93 2.26
N MET A 54 -2.25 -6.16 2.43
CA MET A 54 -0.99 -6.66 1.92
C MET A 54 -1.26 -7.44 0.64
N VAL A 55 -0.94 -6.85 -0.50
CA VAL A 55 -1.19 -7.37 -1.83
C VAL A 55 0.11 -7.89 -2.41
N CYS A 56 0.09 -9.10 -2.94
CA CYS A 56 1.18 -9.67 -3.72
C CYS A 56 0.70 -9.77 -5.17
N LEU A 57 1.47 -9.24 -6.11
CA LEU A 57 1.23 -9.29 -7.55
C LEU A 57 2.37 -10.06 -8.21
N SER A 58 2.08 -10.91 -9.20
CA SER A 58 3.10 -11.74 -9.86
C SER A 58 2.64 -12.17 -11.25
N ALA A 59 3.56 -12.24 -12.22
CA ALA A 59 3.31 -12.84 -13.52
C ALA A 59 3.24 -14.38 -13.46
N GLN A 60 3.67 -14.98 -12.35
CA GLN A 60 3.68 -16.41 -12.08
C GLN A 60 2.81 -16.78 -10.86
N PRO A 61 2.35 -18.03 -10.72
CA PRO A 61 1.55 -18.47 -9.58
C PRO A 61 2.20 -18.14 -8.22
N ILE A 62 1.43 -17.54 -7.31
CA ILE A 62 1.90 -17.17 -5.97
C ILE A 62 1.75 -18.35 -5.01
N GLN A 63 2.87 -18.94 -4.57
CA GLN A 63 2.88 -20.14 -3.72
C GLN A 63 3.09 -19.86 -2.22
N SER A 64 3.54 -18.65 -1.86
CA SER A 64 3.92 -18.30 -0.48
C SER A 64 3.66 -16.83 -0.16
N GLU A 65 3.82 -16.43 1.10
CA GLU A 65 3.90 -15.01 1.50
C GLU A 65 5.21 -14.36 1.08
N SER A 66 5.12 -13.04 0.85
CA SER A 66 6.32 -12.23 0.63
C SER A 66 7.04 -12.09 1.96
N ALA A 67 8.36 -12.23 1.94
CA ALA A 67 9.19 -12.05 3.13
C ALA A 67 9.31 -10.57 3.54
N HIS A 68 9.03 -9.64 2.62
CA HIS A 68 9.14 -8.20 2.84
C HIS A 68 8.11 -7.42 2.03
N CYS A 69 7.90 -6.17 2.41
CA CYS A 69 7.09 -5.21 1.67
C CYS A 69 7.99 -4.43 0.71
N ASP A 70 7.71 -4.48 -0.59
CA ASP A 70 8.43 -3.69 -1.60
C ASP A 70 7.93 -2.25 -1.64
N LEU A 71 6.61 -2.07 -1.52
CA LEU A 71 5.95 -0.77 -1.60
C LEU A 71 4.94 -0.62 -0.46
N LEU A 72 5.20 0.32 0.45
CA LEU A 72 4.24 0.76 1.46
C LEU A 72 3.53 2.02 1.00
N LEU A 73 2.20 1.96 0.91
CA LEU A 73 1.33 3.11 0.68
C LEU A 73 0.62 3.48 1.98
N ALA A 74 1.14 4.49 2.67
CA ALA A 74 0.57 5.00 3.91
C ALA A 74 -0.45 6.10 3.60
N LEU A 75 -1.75 5.79 3.68
CA LEU A 75 -2.82 6.77 3.53
C LEU A 75 -2.87 7.74 4.72
N ASP A 76 -2.52 7.22 5.90
CA ASP A 76 -2.21 7.95 7.12
C ASP A 76 -1.27 7.11 8.00
N TRP A 77 -0.70 7.71 9.04
CA TRP A 77 0.24 7.06 9.95
C TRP A 77 -0.42 6.36 11.15
N LYS A 78 -1.74 6.42 11.27
CA LYS A 78 -2.42 6.05 12.51
C LYS A 78 -2.20 4.58 12.83
N ASN A 79 -1.57 4.32 13.98
CA ASN A 79 -1.27 2.98 14.49
C ASN A 79 -0.47 2.10 13.52
N ILE A 80 0.31 2.67 12.59
CA ILE A 80 1.07 1.90 11.60
C ILE A 80 2.04 0.90 12.25
N ASP A 81 2.57 1.24 13.43
CA ASP A 81 3.48 0.40 14.21
C ASP A 81 2.88 -0.93 14.63
N ARG A 82 1.54 -1.05 14.66
CA ARG A 82 0.85 -2.31 14.97
C ARG A 82 1.05 -3.37 13.91
N PHE A 83 1.42 -2.98 12.69
CA PHE A 83 1.71 -3.90 11.59
C PHE A 83 3.21 -4.17 11.44
N SER A 84 4.06 -3.69 12.35
CA SER A 84 5.53 -3.83 12.20
C SER A 84 6.01 -5.29 12.13
N ASP A 85 5.32 -6.20 12.82
CA ASP A 85 5.63 -7.64 12.79
C ASP A 85 5.16 -8.32 11.48
N GLU A 86 4.11 -7.78 10.84
CA GLU A 86 3.54 -8.30 9.58
C GLU A 86 4.17 -7.62 8.34
N MET A 87 4.74 -6.43 8.51
CA MET A 87 5.25 -5.57 7.44
C MET A 87 6.75 -5.31 7.62
N LEU A 88 7.57 -6.24 7.11
CA LEU A 88 9.00 -6.06 7.08
C LEU A 88 9.41 -5.09 5.96
N LEU A 89 9.89 -3.91 6.34
CA LEU A 89 10.53 -2.96 5.43
C LEU A 89 12.04 -3.14 5.42
N THR A 90 12.65 -2.98 4.24
CA THR A 90 14.08 -3.11 4.01
C THR A 90 14.62 -1.90 3.25
N ARG A 91 15.94 -1.84 3.02
CA ARG A 91 16.56 -0.81 2.18
C ARG A 91 16.05 -0.78 0.73
N HIS A 92 15.47 -1.88 0.25
CA HIS A 92 14.88 -1.98 -1.10
C HIS A 92 13.42 -1.56 -1.13
N SER A 93 12.80 -1.40 0.04
CA SER A 93 11.42 -0.96 0.16
C SER A 93 11.29 0.52 -0.15
N MET A 94 10.15 0.89 -0.73
CA MET A 94 9.72 2.25 -0.93
C MET A 94 8.50 2.54 -0.06
N VAL A 95 8.49 3.69 0.59
CA VAL A 95 7.35 4.18 1.37
C VAL A 95 6.81 5.42 0.70
N VAL A 96 5.53 5.42 0.35
CA VAL A 96 4.84 6.59 -0.21
C VAL A 96 3.79 7.06 0.77
N SER A 97 3.84 8.34 1.11
CA SER A 97 2.93 8.97 2.06
C SER A 97 2.55 10.38 1.63
N ASP A 98 1.47 10.90 2.20
CA ASP A 98 1.11 12.31 2.02
C ASP A 98 1.84 13.20 3.04
N PRO A 99 2.58 14.25 2.62
CA PRO A 99 3.24 15.18 3.53
C PRO A 99 2.26 15.86 4.50
N ALA A 100 0.96 15.96 4.13
CA ALA A 100 -0.07 16.49 5.02
C ALA A 100 -0.36 15.60 6.25
N GLN A 101 0.15 14.37 6.29
CA GLN A 101 0.05 13.47 7.45
C GLN A 101 1.10 13.76 8.53
N GLY A 102 2.01 14.71 8.26
CA GLY A 102 3.08 15.07 9.17
C GLY A 102 4.28 14.13 9.06
N GLN A 103 5.09 14.11 10.12
CA GLN A 103 6.39 13.48 10.09
C GLN A 103 6.29 11.95 9.96
N VAL A 104 7.15 11.37 9.12
CA VAL A 104 7.29 9.92 8.98
C VAL A 104 7.62 9.29 10.34
N PRO A 105 6.88 8.27 10.80
CA PRO A 105 7.14 7.59 12.08
C PRO A 105 8.55 7.02 12.19
N ASP A 106 9.10 6.99 13.41
CA ASP A 106 10.47 6.51 13.65
C ASP A 106 10.68 5.04 13.27
N SER A 107 9.67 4.20 13.45
CA SER A 107 9.67 2.79 13.01
C SER A 107 9.99 2.67 11.52
N ILE A 108 9.36 3.49 10.70
CA ILE A 108 9.57 3.57 9.25
C ILE A 108 10.94 4.17 8.95
N ARG A 109 11.31 5.28 9.60
CA ARG A 109 12.63 5.92 9.39
C ARG A 109 13.80 4.98 9.67
N ARG A 110 13.69 4.14 10.70
CA ARG A 110 14.73 3.17 11.07
C ARG A 110 14.86 1.99 10.10
N SER A 111 13.85 1.74 9.26
CA SER A 111 13.87 0.60 8.31
C SER A 111 14.85 0.76 7.14
N SER A 112 15.44 1.96 6.96
CA SER A 112 16.25 2.33 5.79
C SER A 112 15.49 2.32 4.45
N ALA A 113 14.16 2.17 4.47
CA ALA A 113 13.33 2.25 3.29
C ALA A 113 13.36 3.66 2.68
N ARG A 114 13.28 3.74 1.35
CA ARG A 114 13.22 5.03 0.64
C ARG A 114 11.85 5.65 0.85
N CYS A 115 11.79 6.77 1.57
CA CYS A 115 10.55 7.54 1.76
C CYS A 115 10.36 8.55 0.63
N VAL A 116 9.16 8.59 0.05
CA VAL A 116 8.74 9.51 -1.01
C VAL A 116 7.42 10.15 -0.62
N GLU A 117 7.35 11.47 -0.73
CA GLU A 117 6.14 12.22 -0.41
C GLU A 117 5.34 12.53 -1.66
N VAL A 118 4.06 12.18 -1.66
CA VAL A 118 3.11 12.50 -2.73
C VAL A 118 1.88 13.16 -2.11
N PRO A 119 1.50 14.39 -2.51
CA PRO A 119 0.44 15.16 -1.84
C PRO A 119 -0.97 14.64 -2.20
N PHE A 120 -1.30 13.42 -1.76
CA PHE A 120 -2.53 12.69 -2.11
C PHE A 120 -3.79 13.53 -1.88
N LYS A 121 -3.91 14.17 -0.71
CA LYS A 121 -5.06 15.00 -0.33
C LYS A 121 -5.20 16.21 -1.25
N LYS A 122 -4.08 16.87 -1.57
CA LYS A 122 -4.08 18.02 -2.50
C LYS A 122 -4.51 17.57 -3.90
N LEU A 123 -3.94 16.48 -4.41
CA LEU A 123 -4.29 15.93 -5.72
C LEU A 123 -5.75 15.47 -5.78
N ALA A 124 -6.27 14.87 -4.71
CA ALA A 124 -7.67 14.47 -4.66
C ALA A 124 -8.62 15.68 -4.79
N THR A 125 -8.26 16.84 -4.25
CA THR A 125 -9.09 18.07 -4.36
C THR A 125 -9.13 18.68 -5.75
N THR A 126 -8.22 18.31 -6.65
CA THR A 126 -8.23 18.82 -8.03
C THR A 126 -9.23 18.10 -8.93
N VAL A 127 -9.88 17.04 -8.42
CA VAL A 127 -10.86 16.23 -9.17
C VAL A 127 -12.19 16.25 -8.40
N SER A 128 -13.29 16.55 -9.10
CA SER A 128 -14.63 16.50 -8.49
C SER A 128 -14.93 15.08 -7.98
N GLY A 129 -15.27 14.96 -6.69
CA GLY A 129 -15.48 13.67 -6.05
C GLY A 129 -14.21 12.84 -5.80
N GLY A 130 -13.02 13.42 -6.04
CA GLY A 130 -11.73 12.76 -5.84
C GLY A 130 -11.51 12.29 -4.41
N ARG A 131 -10.80 11.17 -4.26
CA ARG A 131 -10.51 10.54 -2.97
C ARG A 131 -9.02 10.25 -2.85
N THR A 132 -8.45 10.49 -1.67
CA THR A 132 -7.03 10.27 -1.35
C THR A 132 -6.56 8.86 -1.72
N ASN A 133 -7.36 7.84 -1.40
CA ASN A 133 -7.04 6.45 -1.71
C ASN A 133 -7.01 6.15 -3.21
N MET A 134 -7.79 6.86 -4.02
CA MET A 134 -7.76 6.71 -5.48
C MET A 134 -6.50 7.32 -6.10
N VAL A 135 -6.00 8.43 -5.53
CA VAL A 135 -4.69 8.97 -5.93
C VAL A 135 -3.58 7.98 -5.56
N ALA A 136 -3.62 7.42 -4.34
CA ALA A 136 -2.66 6.41 -3.91
C ALA A 136 -2.71 5.15 -4.77
N LEU A 137 -3.90 4.70 -5.20
CA LEU A 137 -4.07 3.60 -6.15
C LEU A 137 -3.37 3.90 -7.49
N GLY A 138 -3.53 5.12 -8.03
CA GLY A 138 -2.87 5.52 -9.27
C GLY A 138 -1.34 5.46 -9.15
N VAL A 139 -0.79 5.90 -8.03
CA VAL A 139 0.65 5.75 -7.73
C VAL A 139 1.05 4.28 -7.65
N ALA A 140 0.27 3.46 -6.94
CA ALA A 140 0.50 2.02 -6.80
C ALA A 140 0.55 1.33 -8.17
N ALA A 141 -0.45 1.58 -9.01
CA ALA A 141 -0.58 0.96 -10.33
C ALA A 141 0.58 1.35 -11.24
N GLN A 142 0.96 2.63 -11.25
CA GLN A 142 2.11 3.12 -12.03
C GLN A 142 3.42 2.47 -11.58
N LEU A 143 3.66 2.37 -10.27
CA LEU A 143 4.87 1.75 -9.72
C LEU A 143 4.89 0.23 -9.92
N ALA A 144 3.72 -0.41 -9.90
CA ALA A 144 3.56 -1.83 -10.16
C ALA A 144 3.68 -2.20 -11.65
N GLY A 145 3.78 -1.22 -12.56
CA GLY A 145 3.82 -1.47 -13.99
C GLY A 145 2.52 -2.02 -14.55
N ILE A 146 1.39 -1.79 -13.86
CA ILE A 146 0.08 -2.15 -14.38
C ILE A 146 -0.24 -1.19 -15.54
N PRO A 147 -0.50 -1.69 -16.77
CA PRO A 147 -0.75 -0.85 -17.92
C PRO A 147 -2.01 0.00 -17.76
N HIS A 148 -1.94 1.25 -18.23
CA HIS A 148 -3.10 2.12 -18.40
C HIS A 148 -3.90 1.63 -19.62
N GLN A 149 -5.17 1.30 -19.42
CA GLN A 149 -6.09 0.99 -20.52
C GLN A 149 -6.74 2.25 -21.07
#